data_AF-L5KIP0-F1
#
_entry.id   AF-L5KIP0-F1
#
_cell.length_a   1.000
_cell.length_b   1.000
_cell.length_c   1.000
_cell.angle_alpha   90.00
_cell.angle_beta   90.00
_cell.angle_gamma   90.00
#
_symmetry.space_group_name_H-M   'P 1'
#
loop_
_entity.id
_entity.type
_entity.pdbx_description
1 polymer ?
#
loop_
_entity_poly.entity_id
_entity_poly.type
_entity_poly.pdbx_seq_one_letter_code
_entity_poly.pdbx_strand_id
1 'polypeptide(L)'
;MERIDPWISKVTVPECGDLDAAAEAILAADFETGHFLHECIIPRSVLYFTGDATEDDDDDYYEEGGEANEENDPDYDSKKDQNPKECKQQ
;
A
#
# COMPACT_ATOMS: atom_id res chain seq x y z
N MET A 1 -19.07 23.75 6.26
CA MET A 1 -18.67 22.38 6.63
C MET A 1 -17.63 21.99 5.61
N GLU A 2 -16.36 22.18 5.96
CA GLU A 2 -15.22 21.86 5.09
C GLU A 2 -15.36 20.37 4.72
N ARG A 3 -15.55 20.09 3.43
CA ARG A 3 -15.52 18.70 2.96
C ARG A 3 -14.08 18.25 3.17
N ILE A 4 -13.90 17.24 4.01
CA ILE A 4 -12.61 16.55 4.10
C ILE A 4 -12.39 15.95 2.72
N ASP A 5 -11.41 16.48 2.00
CA ASP A 5 -11.05 15.93 0.70
C ASP A 5 -10.62 14.47 0.91
N PRO A 6 -11.17 13.53 0.12
CA PRO A 6 -10.85 12.12 0.27
C PRO A 6 -9.34 11.91 0.10
N TRP A 7 -8.69 11.36 1.13
CA TRP A 7 -7.25 11.09 1.15
C TRP A 7 -6.80 10.11 0.05
N ILE A 8 -7.72 9.31 -0.49
CA ILE A 8 -7.53 8.54 -1.72
C ILE A 8 -8.43 9.13 -2.80
N SER A 9 -7.98 10.21 -3.44
CA SER A 9 -8.49 10.54 -4.77
C SER A 9 -7.90 9.54 -5.76
N LYS A 10 -8.74 8.72 -6.39
CA LYS A 10 -8.28 7.82 -7.45
C LYS A 10 -7.71 8.68 -8.60
N VAL A 11 -6.40 8.60 -8.81
CA VAL A 11 -5.77 9.14 -10.01
C VAL A 11 -6.26 8.34 -11.22
N THR A 12 -6.81 9.04 -12.22
CA THR A 12 -7.24 8.43 -13.47
C THR A 12 -6.08 8.40 -14.45
N VAL A 13 -5.54 7.21 -14.71
CA VAL A 13 -4.54 7.00 -15.77
C VAL A 13 -5.27 6.88 -17.12
N PRO A 14 -4.96 7.72 -18.12
CA PRO A 14 -5.56 7.63 -19.44
C PRO A 14 -5.07 6.38 -20.17
N GLU A 15 -5.97 5.69 -20.90
CA GLU A 15 -5.59 4.49 -21.68
C GLU A 15 -4.55 4.76 -22.77
N CYS A 16 -4.44 6.01 -23.23
CA CYS A 16 -3.48 6.42 -24.26
C CYS A 16 -2.04 6.56 -23.72
N GLY A 17 -1.85 6.50 -22.39
CA GLY A 17 -0.55 6.70 -21.75
C GLY A 17 -0.06 8.15 -21.74
N ASP A 18 -0.72 9.05 -22.46
CA ASP A 18 -0.43 10.49 -22.42
C ASP A 18 -0.95 11.11 -21.11
N LEU A 19 -0.08 11.15 -20.10
CA LEU A 19 -0.30 11.90 -18.87
C LEU A 19 0.18 13.34 -19.05
N ASP A 20 -0.57 14.31 -18.52
CA ASP A 20 -0.04 15.66 -18.38
C ASP A 20 0.99 15.70 -17.23
N ALA A 21 1.90 16.68 -17.25
CA ALA A 21 2.98 16.78 -16.27
C ALA A 21 2.49 16.87 -14.80
N ALA A 22 1.28 17.39 -14.55
CA ALA A 22 0.72 17.42 -13.20
C ALA A 22 0.25 16.03 -12.77
N ALA A 23 -0.36 15.26 -13.68
CA ALA A 23 -0.73 13.87 -13.41
C ALA A 23 0.50 12.97 -13.20
N GLU A 24 1.57 13.17 -13.98
CA GLU A 24 2.85 12.48 -13.77
C GLU A 24 3.47 12.81 -12.40
N ALA A 25 3.45 14.08 -12.01
CA ALA A 25 3.99 14.51 -10.71
C ALA A 25 3.21 13.91 -9.54
N ILE A 26 1.87 13.83 -9.64
CA ILE A 26 1.04 13.17 -8.62
C ILE A 26 1.37 11.68 -8.54
N LEU A 27 1.46 10.99 -9.68
CA LEU A 27 1.77 9.57 -9.70
C LEU A 27 3.16 9.27 -9.13
N ALA A 28 4.15 10.11 -9.42
CA ALA A 28 5.49 10.00 -8.84
C ALA A 28 5.46 10.17 -7.32
N ALA A 29 4.74 11.18 -6.81
CA ALA A 29 4.58 11.40 -5.37
C ALA A 29 3.82 10.26 -4.67
N ASP A 30 2.80 9.71 -5.32
CA ASP A 30 2.06 8.54 -4.82
C ASP A 30 2.96 7.30 -4.75
N PHE A 31 3.82 7.08 -5.75
CA PHE A 31 4.80 5.98 -5.75
C PHE A 31 5.81 6.12 -4.61
N GLU A 32 6.36 7.33 -4.43
CA GLU A 32 7.29 7.62 -3.34
C GLU A 32 6.63 7.40 -1.97
N THR A 33 5.39 7.89 -1.81
CA THR A 33 4.61 7.70 -0.57
C THR A 33 4.31 6.22 -0.34
N GLY A 34 3.88 5.48 -1.38
CA GLY A 34 3.59 4.05 -1.29
C GLY A 34 4.83 3.22 -0.95
N HIS A 35 5.97 3.55 -1.55
CA HIS A 35 7.25 2.94 -1.23
C HIS A 35 7.68 3.22 0.22
N PHE A 36 7.55 4.47 0.67
CA PHE A 36 7.84 4.83 2.06
C PHE A 36 6.93 4.10 3.05
N LEU A 37 5.64 3.94 2.74
CA LEU A 37 4.74 3.14 3.58
C LEU A 37 5.20 1.67 3.67
N HIS A 38 5.65 1.09 2.55
CA HIS A 38 6.11 -0.30 2.50
C HIS A 38 7.45 -0.53 3.22
N GLU A 39 8.43 0.35 3.02
CA GLU A 39 9.77 0.17 3.58
C GLU A 39 9.86 0.67 5.03
N CYS A 40 9.15 1.74 5.38
CA CYS A 40 9.31 2.40 6.68
C CYS A 40 8.14 2.12 7.63
N ILE A 41 6.89 2.37 7.19
CA ILE A 41 5.74 2.40 8.10
C ILE A 41 5.22 1.00 8.41
N ILE A 42 5.00 0.15 7.40
CA ILE A 42 4.41 -1.18 7.59
C ILE A 42 5.30 -2.08 8.48
N PRO A 43 6.63 -2.21 8.22
CA PRO A 43 7.49 -3.07 9.02
C PRO A 43 7.62 -2.61 10.48
N ARG A 44 7.57 -1.29 10.70
CA ARG A 44 7.70 -0.65 12.01
C ARG A 44 6.39 -0.11 12.56
N SER A 45 5.26 -0.63 12.10
CA SER A 45 3.93 -0.08 12.42
C SER A 45 3.66 -0.03 13.93
N VAL A 46 4.16 -0.99 14.70
CA VAL A 46 4.08 -0.99 16.16
C VAL A 46 4.87 0.18 16.77
N LEU A 47 6.08 0.44 16.27
CA LEU A 47 6.96 1.51 16.75
C LEU A 47 6.35 2.90 16.49
N TYR A 48 5.78 3.10 15.29
CA TYR A 48 5.05 4.33 14.95
C TYR A 48 3.74 4.47 15.73
N PHE A 49 3.05 3.36 16.03
CA PHE A 49 1.83 3.37 16.84
C PHE A 49 2.13 3.75 18.30
N THR A 50 3.23 3.25 18.87
CA THR A 50 3.65 3.59 20.24
C THR A 50 4.36 4.94 20.35
N GLY A 51 4.82 5.52 19.23
CA GLY A 51 5.51 6.81 19.18
C GLY A 51 7.03 6.75 19.38
N ASP A 52 7.57 5.54 19.49
CA ASP A 52 8.99 5.25 19.77
C ASP A 52 9.87 5.46 18.52
N ALA A 53 9.24 5.57 17.33
CA ALA A 53 9.91 5.75 16.03
C ALA A 53 10.26 7.21 15.69
N THR A 54 9.77 8.18 16.47
CA THR A 54 9.87 9.62 16.17
C THR A 54 10.88 10.37 17.05
N GLU A 55 11.56 9.67 17.97
CA GLU A 55 12.59 10.25 18.82
C GLU A 55 13.92 10.33 18.05
N ASP A 56 14.08 11.38 17.24
CA ASP A 56 15.36 11.98 16.81
C ASP A 56 16.46 11.06 16.23
N ASP A 57 16.10 9.89 15.69
CA ASP A 57 17.05 9.03 14.98
C ASP A 57 17.15 9.53 13.52
N ASP A 58 17.99 10.55 13.33
CA ASP A 58 18.55 11.03 12.06
C ASP A 58 19.46 9.97 11.38
N ASP A 59 19.24 8.69 11.68
CA ASP A 59 20.13 7.59 11.30
C ASP A 59 19.65 6.98 9.98
N ASP A 60 20.18 7.54 8.88
CA ASP A 60 20.59 6.88 7.63
C ASP A 60 19.88 5.58 7.19
N TYR A 61 18.55 5.58 7.24
CA TYR A 61 17.68 4.48 6.81
C TYR A 61 17.62 4.29 5.26
N TYR A 62 18.74 4.50 4.56
CA TYR A 62 18.87 4.35 3.11
C TYR A 62 19.91 3.29 2.68
N GLU A 63 20.31 2.36 3.56
CA GLU A 63 21.18 1.25 3.16
C GLU A 63 20.85 -0.05 3.92
N GLU A 64 19.88 -0.81 3.42
CA GLU A 64 20.06 -2.22 3.03
C GLU A 64 18.81 -2.67 2.24
N GLY A 65 18.79 -2.35 0.94
CA GLY A 65 17.90 -3.02 0.00
C GLY A 65 18.28 -4.51 -0.03
N GLY A 66 17.46 -5.36 0.58
CA GLY A 66 17.95 -6.67 0.96
C GLY A 66 16.96 -7.81 1.13
N GLU A 67 15.71 -7.71 0.70
CA GLU A 67 14.94 -8.94 0.43
C GLU A 67 13.81 -8.69 -0.56
N ALA A 68 14.07 -9.12 -1.81
CA ALA A 68 13.02 -9.44 -2.74
C ALA A 68 12.05 -10.42 -2.07
N ASN A 69 10.85 -9.96 -1.72
CA ASN A 69 9.69 -10.82 -1.51
C ASN A 69 9.25 -11.36 -2.88
N GLU A 70 10.11 -12.20 -3.46
CA GLU A 70 9.79 -13.05 -4.59
C GLU A 70 9.31 -14.38 -4.00
N GLU A 71 8.03 -14.66 -4.20
CA GLU A 71 7.31 -15.89 -3.84
C GLU A 71 6.83 -16.06 -2.39
N ASN A 72 5.61 -15.59 -2.12
CA ASN A 72 4.68 -16.41 -1.35
C ASN A 72 3.21 -16.18 -1.78
N ASP A 73 2.81 -16.79 -2.89
CA ASP A 73 1.41 -17.21 -3.09
C ASP A 73 1.36 -18.73 -3.35
N PRO A 74 1.28 -19.55 -2.29
CA PRO A 74 1.06 -20.98 -2.45
C PRO A 74 -0.43 -21.37 -2.61
N ASP A 75 -1.39 -20.44 -2.74
CA ASP A 75 -2.81 -20.82 -2.74
C ASP A 75 -3.78 -19.88 -3.49
N TYR A 76 -3.47 -19.49 -4.72
CA TYR A 76 -4.52 -19.12 -5.68
C TYR A 76 -5.11 -20.37 -6.35
N ASP A 77 -5.75 -21.26 -5.56
CA ASP A 77 -6.52 -22.37 -6.11
C ASP A 77 -7.80 -21.84 -6.76
N SER A 78 -7.69 -21.50 -8.05
CA SER A 78 -8.83 -21.31 -8.95
C SER A 78 -9.55 -22.64 -9.18
N LYS A 79 -10.23 -23.17 -8.16
CA LYS A 79 -11.23 -24.25 -8.31
C LYS A 79 -12.62 -23.69 -8.12
N LYS A 80 -13.21 -23.48 -9.29
CA LYS A 80 -14.63 -23.46 -9.58
C LYS A 80 -15.48 -24.40 -8.71
N ASP A 81 -16.64 -23.86 -8.34
CA ASP A 81 -17.95 -24.51 -8.16
C ASP A 81 -18.07 -25.66 -7.13
N GLN A 82 -18.87 -25.44 -6.05
CA GLN A 82 -20.19 -26.10 -5.86
C GLN A 82 -20.81 -25.93 -4.46
N ASN A 83 -21.96 -25.25 -4.46
CA ASN A 83 -23.17 -25.42 -3.61
C ASN A 83 -23.20 -24.86 -2.16
N PRO A 84 -24.01 -23.82 -1.88
CA PRO A 84 -24.36 -23.44 -0.51
C PRO A 84 -25.43 -24.39 0.03
N LYS A 85 -25.05 -25.38 0.85
CA LYS A 85 -26.04 -26.09 1.68
C LYS A 85 -26.39 -25.24 2.88
N GLU A 86 -27.65 -24.85 2.96
CA GLU A 86 -28.26 -24.09 4.05
C GLU A 86 -27.89 -24.67 5.43
N CYS A 87 -27.26 -23.83 6.26
CA CYS A 87 -26.99 -24.15 7.64
C CYS A 87 -28.29 -23.96 8.44
N LYS A 88 -28.93 -25.06 8.86
CA LYS A 88 -30.05 -24.99 9.80
C LYS A 88 -29.51 -24.68 11.19
N GLN A 89 -29.86 -23.49 11.69
CA GLN A 89 -29.67 -23.12 13.09
C GLN A 89 -30.59 -23.99 13.95
N GLN A 90 -30.04 -24.55 15.03
CA GLN A 90 -30.78 -25.26 16.07
C GLN A 90 -31.38 -24.28 17.07
#